data_AF-F0W510-F1
#
_entry.id   AF-F0W510-F1
#
_cell.length_a   1.000
_cell.length_b   1.000
_cell.length_c   1.000
_cell.angle_alpha   90.00
_cell.angle_beta   90.00
_cell.angle_gamma   90.00
#
_symmetry.space_group_name_H-M   'P 1'
#
loop_
_entity.id
_entity.type
_entity.pdbx_description
1 polymer ?
#
loop_
_entity_poly.entity_id
_entity_poly.type
_entity_poly.pdbx_seq_one_letter_code
_entity_poly.pdbx_strand_id
1 'polypeptide(L)'
;MIYASNPEWIDIEKIPQEDGPDPVVPIAYSAKFRDVMDCFRGVLRVNEHSLRTLALTEDVINANPANYTAWYFRRQILDTLSLSLYKELEITEQMAIEHPKNYQVWHHRREICSKLGDGSLETKFCSNALQYDHKNYHAWAHRQWAVKKFQLWNEELEYIERMLEEDVRNNSAWNHRWFIVQNNDNVAMTLDNDSILQREMNFAFEKLEKARRNESCWNYLRGLHEFTCSQMVDTRSCDLAQILREKCLEILKQDAENIYSCALLVDLYENEKTKPSLEVAKKLMESLMNELDIVRRPYWQFRVQLVEEQLEL
;
A
#
# COMPACT_ATOMS: atom_id res chain seq x y z
N MET A 1 27.24 -24.15 10.24
CA MET A 1 28.65 -23.82 10.49
C MET A 1 28.78 -23.26 11.90
N ILE A 2 29.92 -23.44 12.57
CA ILE A 2 30.23 -22.79 13.85
C ILE A 2 31.47 -21.92 13.60
N TYR A 3 31.31 -20.60 13.69
CA TYR A 3 32.33 -19.58 13.36
C TYR A 3 33.49 -19.58 14.35
N ALA A 4 33.21 -19.80 15.65
CA ALA A 4 34.22 -19.88 16.70
C ALA A 4 35.29 -20.95 16.44
N SER A 5 34.93 -22.07 15.82
CA SER A 5 35.82 -23.19 15.53
C SER A 5 36.23 -23.31 14.06
N ASN A 6 35.78 -22.40 13.19
CA ASN A 6 36.11 -22.44 11.77
C ASN A 6 37.52 -21.85 11.53
N PRO A 7 38.49 -22.62 10.98
CA PRO A 7 39.83 -22.11 10.69
C PRO A 7 39.86 -20.89 9.77
N GLU A 8 38.88 -20.75 8.87
CA GLU A 8 38.76 -19.61 7.97
C GLU A 8 38.39 -18.31 8.67
N TRP A 9 38.03 -18.35 9.96
CA TRP A 9 37.61 -17.19 10.74
C TRP A 9 38.54 -16.91 11.92
N ILE A 10 39.66 -17.64 12.07
CA ILE A 10 40.53 -17.55 13.26
C ILE A 10 41.13 -16.15 13.47
N ASP A 11 41.31 -15.40 12.38
CA ASP A 11 41.85 -14.04 12.35
C ASP A 11 40.83 -12.97 12.79
N ILE A 12 39.54 -13.32 12.86
CA ILE A 12 38.47 -12.43 13.33
C ILE A 12 38.18 -12.72 14.80
N GLU A 13 38.25 -11.69 15.64
CA GLU A 13 37.82 -11.74 17.04
C GLU A 13 36.28 -11.87 17.10
N LYS A 14 35.77 -12.80 17.92
CA LYS A 14 34.32 -13.02 18.10
C LYS A 14 33.90 -12.13 19.25
N ILE A 15 33.24 -11.01 18.94
CA ILE A 15 32.94 -9.94 19.90
C ILE A 15 31.54 -10.19 20.51
N PRO A 16 31.44 -10.51 21.80
CA PRO A 16 30.16 -10.70 22.48
C PRO A 16 29.28 -9.44 22.45
N GLN A 17 27.98 -9.61 22.68
CA GLN A 17 27.10 -8.47 22.94
C GLN A 17 27.35 -7.91 24.34
N GLU A 18 27.62 -6.60 24.43
CA GLU A 18 27.79 -5.90 25.70
C GLU A 18 26.45 -5.28 26.14
N ASP A 19 25.64 -6.03 26.90
CA ASP A 19 24.35 -5.56 27.44
C ASP A 19 24.45 -4.84 28.80
N GLY A 20 25.69 -4.65 29.28
CA GLY A 20 25.98 -4.04 30.58
C GLY A 20 25.86 -5.01 31.77
N PRO A 21 26.14 -4.53 33.00
CA PRO A 21 26.11 -5.37 34.21
C PRO A 21 24.70 -5.80 34.63
N ASP A 22 23.68 -4.96 34.34
CA ASP A 22 22.28 -5.17 34.70
C ASP A 22 21.41 -5.08 33.43
N PRO A 23 21.39 -6.12 32.59
CA PRO A 23 20.75 -6.04 31.28
C PRO A 23 19.23 -5.95 31.39
N VAL A 24 18.63 -5.02 30.63
CA VAL A 24 17.17 -4.92 30.46
C VAL A 24 16.74 -5.59 29.16
N VAL A 25 15.60 -6.29 29.19
CA VAL A 25 15.09 -7.11 28.08
C VAL A 25 16.10 -8.09 27.44
N PRO A 26 16.93 -8.81 28.24
CA PRO A 26 17.91 -9.74 27.69
C PRO A 26 17.22 -10.89 26.96
N ILE A 27 17.74 -11.25 25.79
CA ILE A 27 17.24 -12.39 25.03
C ILE A 27 18.15 -13.59 25.32
N ALA A 28 17.56 -14.70 25.74
CA ALA A 28 18.26 -15.97 25.92
C ALA A 28 18.58 -16.61 24.56
N TYR A 29 19.57 -16.06 23.85
CA TYR A 29 19.97 -16.52 22.52
C TYR A 29 20.45 -17.98 22.53
N SER A 30 20.23 -18.69 21.42
CA SER A 30 20.86 -19.99 21.19
C SER A 30 22.38 -19.83 21.01
N ALA A 31 23.15 -20.90 21.27
CA ALA A 31 24.59 -20.88 21.05
C ALA A 31 24.96 -20.55 19.60
N LYS A 32 24.18 -21.08 18.63
CA LYS A 32 24.36 -20.78 17.21
C LYS A 32 24.12 -19.31 16.90
N PHE A 33 23.06 -18.70 17.46
CA PHE A 33 22.76 -17.28 17.23
C PHE A 33 23.88 -16.40 17.79
N ARG A 34 24.36 -16.67 19.02
CA ARG A 34 25.50 -15.96 19.61
C ARG A 34 26.75 -16.05 18.73
N ASP A 35 27.13 -17.27 18.33
CA ASP A 35 28.31 -17.52 17.51
C ASP A 35 28.30 -16.71 16.18
N VAL A 36 27.17 -16.71 15.47
CA VAL A 36 26.99 -15.92 14.24
C VAL A 36 27.11 -14.42 14.53
N MET A 37 26.40 -13.92 15.54
CA MET A 37 26.36 -12.50 15.86
C MET A 37 27.69 -11.98 16.41
N ASP A 38 28.42 -12.79 17.17
CA ASP A 38 29.70 -12.40 17.75
C ASP A 38 30.76 -12.31 16.65
N CYS A 39 30.75 -13.25 15.70
CA CYS A 39 31.56 -13.14 14.48
C CYS A 39 31.16 -11.91 13.65
N PHE A 40 29.87 -11.63 13.52
CA PHE A 40 29.36 -10.46 12.80
C PHE A 40 29.83 -9.13 13.43
N ARG A 41 29.80 -9.00 14.76
CA ARG A 41 30.38 -7.83 15.45
C ARG A 41 31.89 -7.72 15.22
N GLY A 42 32.60 -8.84 15.15
CA GLY A 42 34.01 -8.92 14.77
C GLY A 42 34.31 -8.29 13.42
N VAL A 43 33.63 -8.74 12.36
CA VAL A 43 33.84 -8.19 11.00
C VAL A 43 33.42 -6.73 10.88
N LEU A 44 32.39 -6.30 11.61
CA LEU A 44 31.98 -4.89 11.67
C LEU A 44 33.08 -4.02 12.29
N ARG A 45 33.73 -4.49 13.38
CA ARG A 45 34.81 -3.77 14.06
C ARG A 45 35.99 -3.49 13.12
N VAL A 46 36.38 -4.49 12.33
CA VAL A 46 37.51 -4.37 11.39
C VAL A 46 37.08 -3.87 9.99
N ASN A 47 35.79 -3.62 9.79
CA ASN A 47 35.18 -3.21 8.52
C ASN A 47 35.60 -4.11 7.34
N GLU A 48 35.57 -5.43 7.53
CA GLU A 48 36.02 -6.38 6.50
C GLU A 48 35.01 -6.52 5.37
N HIS A 49 35.41 -6.15 4.15
CA HIS A 49 34.61 -6.37 2.93
C HIS A 49 35.21 -7.51 2.11
N SER A 50 34.71 -8.73 2.31
CA SER A 50 35.20 -9.95 1.65
C SER A 50 34.05 -10.89 1.26
N LEU A 51 34.33 -11.90 0.43
CA LEU A 51 33.34 -12.92 0.05
C LEU A 51 32.90 -13.77 1.26
N ARG A 52 33.80 -14.07 2.21
CA ARG A 52 33.43 -14.79 3.44
C ARG A 52 32.52 -13.92 4.32
N THR A 53 32.77 -12.62 4.41
CA THR A 53 31.87 -11.70 5.13
C THR A 53 30.52 -11.59 4.45
N LEU A 54 30.46 -11.57 3.12
CA LEU A 54 29.20 -11.62 2.39
C LEU A 54 28.38 -12.87 2.77
N ALA A 55 29.01 -14.05 2.81
CA ALA A 55 28.35 -15.28 3.26
C ALA A 55 27.90 -15.20 4.73
N LEU A 56 28.72 -14.64 5.63
CA LEU A 56 28.34 -14.41 7.03
C LEU A 56 27.11 -13.50 7.15
N THR A 57 27.00 -12.44 6.33
CA THR A 57 25.80 -11.59 6.38
C THR A 57 24.52 -12.35 6.04
N GLU A 58 24.61 -13.36 5.17
CA GLU A 58 23.46 -14.24 4.84
C GLU A 58 23.04 -15.07 6.05
N ASP A 59 24.00 -15.65 6.79
CA ASP A 59 23.72 -16.37 8.04
C ASP A 59 23.11 -15.45 9.12
N VAL A 60 23.57 -14.21 9.23
CA VAL A 60 23.00 -13.21 10.15
C VAL A 60 21.57 -12.87 9.76
N ILE A 61 21.32 -12.66 8.46
CA ILE A 61 19.99 -12.35 7.92
C ILE A 61 19.04 -13.54 8.09
N ASN A 62 19.49 -14.77 7.86
CA ASN A 62 18.70 -15.97 8.09
C ASN A 62 18.38 -16.17 9.58
N ALA A 63 19.27 -15.76 10.48
CA ALA A 63 19.03 -15.80 11.92
C ALA A 63 18.09 -14.69 12.41
N ASN A 64 18.16 -13.49 11.81
CA ASN A 64 17.27 -12.37 12.08
C ASN A 64 17.11 -11.49 10.83
N PRO A 65 16.07 -11.73 10.01
CA PRO A 65 15.82 -10.96 8.79
C PRO A 65 15.55 -9.48 9.04
N ALA A 66 15.20 -9.10 10.27
CA ALA A 66 14.93 -7.71 10.64
C ALA A 66 16.20 -6.92 11.03
N ASN A 67 17.37 -7.56 11.08
CA ASN A 67 18.63 -6.90 11.40
C ASN A 67 19.08 -5.98 10.26
N TYR A 68 18.66 -4.71 10.31
CA TYR A 68 18.95 -3.72 9.28
C TYR A 68 20.45 -3.42 9.13
N THR A 69 21.24 -3.59 10.19
CA THR A 69 22.71 -3.43 10.14
C THR A 69 23.35 -4.48 9.24
N ALA A 70 22.90 -5.74 9.32
CA ALA A 70 23.36 -6.81 8.44
C ALA A 70 23.04 -6.51 6.98
N TRP A 71 21.81 -6.07 6.70
CA TRP A 71 21.40 -5.68 5.34
C TRP A 71 22.18 -4.49 4.79
N TYR A 72 22.48 -3.49 5.64
CA TYR A 72 23.28 -2.34 5.25
C TYR A 72 24.71 -2.77 4.92
N PHE A 73 25.36 -3.51 5.81
CA PHE A 73 26.73 -3.97 5.63
C PHE A 73 26.85 -4.90 4.42
N ARG A 74 25.87 -5.78 4.20
CA ARG A 74 25.78 -6.61 2.99
C ARG A 74 25.83 -5.76 1.71
N ARG A 75 25.07 -4.66 1.64
CA ARG A 75 25.09 -3.74 0.49
C ARG A 75 26.45 -3.07 0.30
N GLN A 76 27.14 -2.69 1.38
CA GLN A 76 28.49 -2.13 1.30
C GLN A 76 29.51 -3.13 0.74
N ILE A 77 29.41 -4.41 1.15
CA ILE A 77 30.28 -5.47 0.65
C ILE A 77 30.03 -5.71 -0.84
N LEU A 78 28.75 -5.80 -1.26
CA LEU A 78 28.38 -5.95 -2.66
C LEU A 78 28.96 -4.84 -3.54
N ASP A 79 28.87 -3.58 -3.07
CA ASP A 79 29.43 -2.42 -3.76
C ASP A 79 30.97 -2.50 -3.85
N THR A 80 31.62 -2.78 -2.72
CA THR A 80 33.08 -2.82 -2.63
C THR A 80 33.68 -3.90 -3.51
N LEU A 81 33.03 -5.06 -3.57
CA LEU A 81 33.47 -6.20 -4.38
C LEU A 81 32.97 -6.13 -5.83
N SER A 82 32.17 -5.12 -6.19
CA SER A 82 31.61 -4.93 -7.54
C SER A 82 30.93 -6.19 -8.08
N LEU A 83 30.16 -6.87 -7.23
CA LEU A 83 29.49 -8.13 -7.57
C LEU A 83 28.22 -7.89 -8.38
N SER A 84 27.84 -8.88 -9.20
CA SER A 84 26.55 -8.87 -9.87
C SER A 84 25.41 -8.90 -8.84
N LEU A 85 24.46 -7.97 -8.97
CA LEU A 85 23.36 -7.83 -8.03
C LEU A 85 22.13 -8.68 -8.38
N TYR A 86 22.10 -9.33 -9.56
CA TYR A 86 20.97 -10.19 -9.94
C TYR A 86 20.76 -11.37 -8.97
N LYS A 87 21.85 -11.88 -8.38
CA LYS A 87 21.76 -12.92 -7.34
C LYS A 87 21.01 -12.43 -6.08
N GLU A 88 21.11 -11.14 -5.75
CA GLU A 88 20.36 -10.56 -4.63
C GLU A 88 18.86 -10.44 -4.93
N LEU A 89 18.47 -10.34 -6.19
CA LEU A 89 17.06 -10.42 -6.58
C LEU A 89 16.49 -11.81 -6.33
N GLU A 90 17.24 -12.87 -6.58
CA GLU A 90 16.83 -14.25 -6.27
C GLU A 90 16.71 -14.47 -4.76
N ILE A 91 17.69 -13.99 -3.98
CA ILE A 91 17.68 -14.07 -2.52
C ILE A 91 16.45 -13.33 -1.95
N THR A 92 16.22 -12.08 -2.40
CA THR A 92 15.06 -11.31 -1.92
C THR A 92 13.73 -11.89 -2.38
N GLU A 93 13.67 -12.56 -3.52
CA GLU A 93 12.45 -13.26 -3.96
C GLU A 93 12.08 -14.39 -3.00
N GLN A 94 13.05 -15.26 -2.67
CA GLN A 94 12.83 -16.34 -1.70
C GLN A 94 12.47 -15.79 -0.32
N MET A 95 13.21 -14.77 0.15
CA MET A 95 12.97 -14.15 1.45
C MET A 95 11.63 -13.42 1.54
N ALA A 96 11.11 -12.87 0.45
CA ALA A 96 9.80 -12.24 0.45
C ALA A 96 8.65 -13.26 0.57
N ILE A 97 8.87 -14.52 0.20
CA ILE A 97 7.91 -15.61 0.42
C ILE A 97 7.96 -16.06 1.88
N GLU A 98 9.16 -16.23 2.43
CA GLU A 98 9.36 -16.71 3.81
C GLU A 98 9.04 -15.64 4.86
N HIS A 99 9.34 -14.37 4.55
CA HIS A 99 9.21 -13.22 5.43
C HIS A 99 8.50 -12.05 4.75
N PRO A 100 7.24 -12.24 4.29
CA PRO A 100 6.52 -11.29 3.42
C PRO A 100 6.25 -9.93 4.06
N LYS A 101 6.33 -9.81 5.39
CA LYS A 101 6.08 -8.58 6.16
C LYS A 101 7.36 -7.97 6.74
N ASN A 102 8.52 -8.34 6.22
CA ASN A 102 9.81 -7.82 6.66
C ASN A 102 10.21 -6.58 5.84
N TYR A 103 10.32 -5.42 6.50
CA TYR A 103 10.69 -4.16 5.84
C TYR A 103 12.05 -4.21 5.14
N GLN A 104 13.03 -4.88 5.74
CA GLN A 104 14.40 -4.88 5.25
C GLN A 104 14.54 -5.67 3.95
N VAL A 105 13.81 -6.77 3.76
CA VAL A 105 13.79 -7.54 2.50
C VAL A 105 13.29 -6.68 1.35
N TRP A 106 12.13 -6.02 1.52
CA TRP A 106 11.55 -5.15 0.50
C TRP A 106 12.42 -3.92 0.21
N HIS A 107 12.99 -3.31 1.26
CA HIS A 107 13.93 -2.20 1.11
C HIS A 107 15.20 -2.65 0.38
N HIS A 108 15.77 -3.81 0.73
CA HIS A 108 16.97 -4.33 0.08
C HIS A 108 16.73 -4.53 -1.41
N ARG A 109 15.61 -5.18 -1.77
CA ARG A 109 15.25 -5.35 -3.19
C ARG A 109 15.15 -4.03 -3.94
N ARG A 110 14.49 -3.02 -3.35
CA ARG A 110 14.39 -1.67 -3.91
C ARG A 110 15.75 -1.04 -4.20
N GLU A 111 16.69 -1.16 -3.26
CA GLU A 111 18.06 -0.66 -3.42
C GLU A 111 18.79 -1.38 -4.55
N ILE A 112 18.65 -2.71 -4.62
CA ILE A 112 19.27 -3.52 -5.66
C ILE A 112 18.75 -3.13 -7.05
N CYS A 113 17.43 -3.07 -7.24
CA CYS A 113 16.82 -2.62 -8.49
C CYS A 113 17.26 -1.20 -8.86
N SER A 114 17.34 -0.29 -7.87
CA SER A 114 17.78 1.09 -8.10
C SER A 114 19.22 1.18 -8.60
N LYS A 115 20.12 0.36 -8.03
CA LYS A 115 21.53 0.27 -8.44
C LYS A 115 21.69 -0.37 -9.82
N LEU A 116 20.90 -1.41 -10.11
CA LEU A 116 20.88 -2.05 -11.42
C LEU A 116 20.31 -1.13 -12.50
N GLY A 117 19.42 -0.20 -12.13
CA GLY A 117 18.64 0.57 -13.10
C GLY A 117 17.61 -0.30 -13.84
N ASP A 118 17.27 -1.47 -13.29
CA ASP A 118 16.44 -2.48 -13.91
C ASP A 118 15.30 -2.89 -12.96
N GLY A 119 14.07 -2.72 -13.42
CA GLY A 119 12.84 -3.13 -12.75
C GLY A 119 12.03 -4.16 -13.52
N SER A 120 12.58 -4.75 -14.58
CA SER A 120 11.85 -5.60 -15.53
C SER A 120 11.19 -6.84 -14.90
N LEU A 121 11.69 -7.29 -13.74
CA LEU A 121 11.16 -8.44 -13.01
C LEU A 121 10.11 -8.07 -11.96
N GLU A 122 9.94 -6.79 -11.64
CA GLU A 122 9.28 -6.36 -10.40
C GLU A 122 7.76 -6.52 -10.43
N THR A 123 7.12 -6.33 -11.58
CA THR A 123 5.67 -6.57 -11.72
C THR A 123 5.35 -8.05 -11.55
N LYS A 124 6.15 -8.96 -12.12
CA LYS A 124 6.00 -10.41 -11.94
C LYS A 124 6.27 -10.83 -10.50
N PHE A 125 7.35 -10.33 -9.90
CA PHE A 125 7.69 -10.58 -8.51
C PHE A 125 6.56 -10.14 -7.55
N CYS A 126 6.04 -8.93 -7.72
CA CYS A 126 4.92 -8.43 -6.92
C CYS A 126 3.65 -9.27 -7.14
N SER A 127 3.36 -9.67 -8.38
CA SER A 127 2.22 -10.54 -8.67
C SER A 127 2.34 -11.88 -7.95
N ASN A 128 3.52 -12.51 -7.94
CA ASN A 128 3.77 -13.74 -7.20
C ASN A 128 3.57 -13.54 -5.69
N ALA A 129 4.12 -12.47 -5.11
CA ALA A 129 3.94 -12.17 -3.68
C ALA A 129 2.45 -11.94 -3.33
N LEU A 130 1.72 -11.26 -4.20
CA LEU A 130 0.30 -10.99 -4.01
C LEU A 130 -0.55 -12.25 -4.13
N GLN A 131 -0.19 -13.23 -4.96
CA GLN A 131 -0.91 -14.52 -5.01
C GLN A 131 -0.97 -15.24 -3.65
N TYR A 132 0.04 -15.07 -2.80
CA TYR A 132 0.04 -15.64 -1.45
C TYR A 132 -0.69 -14.77 -0.43
N ASP A 133 -0.60 -13.45 -0.54
CA ASP A 133 -1.31 -12.48 0.28
C ASP A 133 -1.75 -11.28 -0.56
N HIS A 134 -3.00 -11.33 -1.06
CA HIS A 134 -3.57 -10.33 -1.96
C HIS A 134 -3.61 -8.91 -1.36
N LYS A 135 -3.40 -8.77 -0.05
CA LYS A 135 -3.44 -7.51 0.69
C LYS A 135 -2.09 -7.16 1.33
N ASN A 136 -1.00 -7.83 0.93
CA ASN A 136 0.34 -7.50 1.41
C ASN A 136 0.69 -6.04 1.08
N TYR A 137 0.77 -5.20 2.10
CA TYR A 137 1.04 -3.78 1.96
C TYR A 137 2.42 -3.49 1.35
N HIS A 138 3.43 -4.29 1.71
CA HIS A 138 4.78 -4.10 1.17
C HIS A 138 4.84 -4.44 -0.32
N ALA A 139 4.17 -5.51 -0.75
CA ALA A 139 4.08 -5.88 -2.16
C ALA A 139 3.41 -4.77 -2.99
N TRP A 140 2.29 -4.23 -2.51
CA TRP A 140 1.61 -3.11 -3.17
C TRP A 140 2.47 -1.84 -3.21
N ALA A 141 3.08 -1.46 -2.08
CA ALA A 141 3.95 -0.28 -2.01
C ALA A 141 5.21 -0.43 -2.88
N HIS A 142 5.74 -1.65 -3.01
CA HIS A 142 6.85 -1.96 -3.89
C HIS A 142 6.45 -1.92 -5.35
N ARG A 143 5.30 -2.50 -5.71
CA ARG A 143 4.75 -2.45 -7.06
C ARG A 143 4.55 -1.01 -7.54
N GLN A 144 3.90 -0.16 -6.74
CA GLN A 144 3.72 1.27 -7.07
C GLN A 144 5.06 1.98 -7.32
N TRP A 145 6.04 1.76 -6.44
CA TRP A 145 7.37 2.32 -6.63
C TRP A 145 8.02 1.82 -7.91
N ALA A 146 8.03 0.52 -8.18
CA ALA A 146 8.69 -0.05 -9.34
C ALA A 146 8.04 0.42 -10.65
N VAL A 147 6.71 0.39 -10.70
CA VAL A 147 5.91 0.88 -11.84
C VAL A 147 6.24 2.34 -12.14
N LYS A 148 6.25 3.21 -11.12
CA LYS A 148 6.58 4.63 -11.30
C LYS A 148 8.05 4.87 -11.65
N LYS A 149 8.97 4.17 -10.98
CA LYS A 149 10.43 4.36 -11.14
C LYS A 149 10.91 3.93 -12.52
N PHE A 150 10.37 2.81 -13.03
CA PHE A 150 10.81 2.18 -14.28
C PHE A 150 9.78 2.29 -15.41
N GLN A 151 8.72 3.09 -15.23
CA GLN A 151 7.66 3.34 -16.22
C GLN A 151 6.96 2.05 -16.71
N LEU A 152 6.72 1.10 -15.79
CA LEU A 152 6.13 -0.22 -16.08
C LEU A 152 4.60 -0.16 -16.05
N TRP A 153 4.02 0.79 -16.77
CA TRP A 153 2.57 1.03 -16.76
C TRP A 153 1.76 0.05 -17.60
N ASN A 154 2.42 -0.62 -18.56
CA ASN A 154 1.79 -1.57 -19.45
C ASN A 154 1.18 -2.71 -18.62
N GLU A 155 -0.05 -3.14 -18.98
CA GLU A 155 -0.78 -4.23 -18.34
C GLU A 155 -1.23 -3.99 -16.88
N GLU A 156 -0.92 -2.84 -16.27
CA GLU A 156 -1.30 -2.58 -14.87
C GLU A 156 -2.81 -2.44 -14.70
N LEU A 157 -3.52 -1.83 -15.64
CA LEU A 157 -5.00 -1.77 -15.58
C LEU A 157 -5.60 -3.16 -15.76
N GLU A 158 -5.15 -3.93 -16.75
CA GLU A 158 -5.60 -5.30 -16.99
C GLU A 158 -5.31 -6.20 -15.77
N TYR A 159 -4.17 -6.01 -15.12
CA TYR A 159 -3.85 -6.72 -13.87
C TYR A 159 -4.84 -6.38 -12.76
N ILE A 160 -5.14 -5.10 -12.53
CA ILE A 160 -6.10 -4.68 -11.52
C ILE A 160 -7.52 -5.14 -11.83
N GLU A 161 -7.92 -5.16 -13.11
CA GLU A 161 -9.22 -5.67 -13.52
C GLU A 161 -9.36 -7.16 -13.22
N ARG A 162 -8.33 -7.96 -13.45
CA ARG A 162 -8.32 -9.38 -13.03
C ARG A 162 -8.45 -9.51 -11.51
N MET A 163 -7.68 -8.73 -10.74
CA MET A 163 -7.74 -8.80 -9.27
C MET A 163 -9.11 -8.41 -8.72
N LEU A 164 -9.78 -7.41 -9.33
CA LEU A 164 -11.12 -6.98 -8.93
C LEU A 164 -12.22 -7.94 -9.42
N GLU A 165 -11.94 -8.76 -10.43
CA GLU A 165 -12.82 -9.87 -10.82
C GLU A 165 -12.75 -11.02 -9.80
N GLU A 166 -11.56 -11.30 -9.28
CA GLU A 166 -11.35 -12.32 -8.23
C GLU A 166 -11.90 -11.86 -6.87
N ASP A 167 -11.62 -10.62 -6.45
CA ASP A 167 -12.17 -10.02 -5.24
C ASP A 167 -12.47 -8.53 -5.46
N VAL A 168 -13.72 -8.22 -5.81
CA VAL A 168 -14.21 -6.85 -5.98
C VAL A 168 -14.08 -6.01 -4.70
N ARG A 169 -13.94 -6.62 -3.51
CA ARG A 169 -13.78 -5.91 -2.23
C ARG A 169 -12.31 -5.64 -1.89
N ASN A 170 -11.36 -6.04 -2.74
CA ASN A 170 -9.94 -5.78 -2.52
C ASN A 170 -9.63 -4.28 -2.61
N ASN A 171 -9.64 -3.60 -1.45
CA ASN A 171 -9.37 -2.17 -1.36
C ASN A 171 -7.96 -1.80 -1.87
N SER A 172 -6.97 -2.69 -1.74
CA SER A 172 -5.63 -2.44 -2.27
C SER A 172 -5.62 -2.37 -3.80
N ALA A 173 -6.42 -3.20 -4.46
CA ALA A 173 -6.58 -3.16 -5.92
C ALA A 173 -7.32 -1.88 -6.37
N TRP A 174 -8.38 -1.45 -5.67
CA TRP A 174 -9.03 -0.16 -5.91
C TRP A 174 -8.08 1.02 -5.73
N ASN A 175 -7.28 1.01 -4.65
CA ASN A 175 -6.26 2.01 -4.40
C ASN A 175 -5.17 2.02 -5.50
N HIS A 176 -4.77 0.84 -5.98
CA HIS A 176 -3.81 0.76 -7.08
C HIS A 176 -4.40 1.23 -8.41
N ARG A 177 -5.70 0.99 -8.65
CA ARG A 177 -6.42 1.59 -9.79
C ARG A 177 -6.35 3.12 -9.74
N TRP A 178 -6.66 3.69 -8.58
CA TRP A 178 -6.56 5.14 -8.34
C TRP A 178 -5.14 5.65 -8.61
N PHE A 179 -4.12 4.95 -8.08
CA PHE A 179 -2.72 5.27 -8.33
C PHE A 179 -2.38 5.32 -9.83
N ILE A 180 -2.83 4.33 -10.62
CA ILE A 180 -2.57 4.28 -12.06
C ILE A 180 -3.19 5.51 -12.75
N VAL A 181 -4.48 5.79 -12.51
CA VAL A 181 -5.18 6.91 -13.16
C VAL A 181 -4.75 8.29 -12.67
N GLN A 182 -3.92 8.38 -11.63
CA GLN A 182 -3.33 9.63 -11.16
C GLN A 182 -1.87 9.82 -11.61
N ASN A 183 -1.18 8.74 -12.02
CA ASN A 183 0.27 8.79 -12.26
C ASN A 183 0.72 8.28 -13.64
N ASN A 184 -0.15 7.64 -14.42
CA ASN A 184 0.18 7.21 -15.78
C ASN A 184 -0.38 8.21 -16.79
N ASP A 185 0.50 9.00 -17.42
CA ASP A 185 0.12 10.07 -18.38
C ASP A 185 -0.81 9.58 -19.50
N ASN A 186 -0.75 8.31 -19.90
CA ASN A 186 -1.59 7.76 -20.98
C ASN A 186 -3.06 7.54 -20.56
N VAL A 187 -3.32 7.39 -19.26
CA VAL A 187 -4.65 7.13 -18.70
C VAL A 187 -4.93 8.02 -17.49
N ALA A 188 -4.17 9.11 -17.37
CA ALA A 188 -4.30 10.05 -16.27
C ALA A 188 -5.65 10.74 -16.36
N MET A 189 -6.33 10.87 -15.24
CA MET A 189 -7.50 11.74 -15.13
C MET A 189 -7.01 13.18 -15.22
N THR A 190 -7.40 13.86 -16.29
CA THR A 190 -7.11 15.28 -16.50
C THR A 190 -8.42 16.06 -16.68
N LEU A 191 -8.35 17.35 -16.41
CA LEU A 191 -9.48 18.27 -16.56
C LEU A 191 -9.98 18.39 -18.00
N ASP A 192 -9.14 18.06 -18.98
CA ASP A 192 -9.45 18.19 -20.39
C ASP A 192 -9.94 16.87 -21.01
N ASN A 193 -9.93 15.76 -20.25
CA ASN A 193 -10.24 14.43 -20.75
C ASN A 193 -11.38 13.76 -19.97
N ASP A 194 -12.61 14.20 -20.26
CA ASP A 194 -13.83 13.65 -19.68
C ASP A 194 -14.01 12.15 -19.99
N SER A 195 -13.36 11.63 -21.04
CA SER A 195 -13.48 10.21 -21.43
C SER A 195 -12.92 9.24 -20.38
N ILE A 196 -11.84 9.63 -19.68
CA ILE A 196 -11.24 8.79 -18.63
C ILE A 196 -12.11 8.80 -17.39
N LEU A 197 -12.60 9.97 -16.97
CA LEU A 197 -13.52 10.07 -15.84
C LEU A 197 -14.79 9.24 -16.07
N GLN A 198 -15.37 9.34 -17.28
CA GLN A 198 -16.54 8.54 -17.65
C GLN A 198 -16.23 7.04 -17.66
N ARG A 199 -15.05 6.63 -18.17
CA ARG A 199 -14.61 5.23 -18.12
C ARG A 199 -14.53 4.73 -16.67
N GLU A 200 -13.93 5.51 -15.77
CA GLU A 200 -13.75 5.11 -14.36
C GLU A 200 -15.07 5.03 -13.60
N MET A 201 -16.00 5.96 -13.86
CA MET A 201 -17.36 5.87 -13.34
C MET A 201 -18.08 4.62 -13.82
N ASN A 202 -18.09 4.39 -15.14
CA ASN A 202 -18.78 3.25 -15.72
C ASN A 202 -18.22 1.94 -15.16
N PHE A 203 -16.89 1.86 -15.00
CA PHE A 203 -16.23 0.72 -14.37
C PHE A 203 -16.72 0.52 -12.93
N ALA A 204 -16.73 1.58 -12.12
CA ALA A 204 -17.21 1.49 -10.73
C ALA A 204 -18.70 1.10 -10.66
N PHE A 205 -19.55 1.66 -11.52
CA PHE A 205 -20.97 1.28 -11.60
C PHE A 205 -21.17 -0.18 -11.99
N GLU A 206 -20.40 -0.71 -12.94
CA GLU A 206 -20.41 -2.14 -13.26
C GLU A 206 -20.05 -2.99 -12.04
N LYS A 207 -19.04 -2.59 -11.26
CA LYS A 207 -18.65 -3.32 -10.03
C LYS A 207 -19.68 -3.20 -8.91
N LEU A 208 -20.44 -2.11 -8.84
CA LEU A 208 -21.58 -2.01 -7.92
C LEU A 208 -22.68 -3.01 -8.25
N GLU A 209 -22.93 -3.34 -9.52
CA GLU A 209 -23.90 -4.39 -9.87
C GLU A 209 -23.50 -5.77 -9.34
N LYS A 210 -22.19 -6.03 -9.21
CA LYS A 210 -21.68 -7.26 -8.57
C LYS A 210 -21.77 -7.21 -7.05
N ALA A 211 -21.55 -6.04 -6.44
CA ALA A 211 -21.56 -5.89 -4.98
C ALA A 211 -21.98 -4.47 -4.53
N ARG A 212 -23.29 -4.21 -4.45
CA ARG A 212 -23.86 -2.89 -4.11
C ARG A 212 -23.49 -2.36 -2.72
N ARG A 213 -23.13 -3.24 -1.79
CA ARG A 213 -22.70 -2.88 -0.43
C ARG A 213 -21.18 -2.98 -0.23
N ASN A 214 -20.39 -2.85 -1.30
CA ASN A 214 -18.93 -2.84 -1.26
C ASN A 214 -18.39 -1.42 -1.01
N GLU A 215 -17.94 -1.16 0.21
CA GLU A 215 -17.41 0.14 0.63
C GLU A 215 -16.23 0.63 -0.24
N SER A 216 -15.33 -0.27 -0.67
CA SER A 216 -14.17 0.10 -1.50
C SER A 216 -14.57 0.78 -2.81
N CYS A 217 -15.65 0.29 -3.44
CA CYS A 217 -16.17 0.87 -4.68
C CYS A 217 -16.84 2.24 -4.44
N TRP A 218 -17.60 2.38 -3.36
CA TRP A 218 -18.19 3.65 -2.95
C TRP A 218 -17.15 4.71 -2.60
N ASN A 219 -16.07 4.30 -1.92
CA ASN A 219 -14.95 5.19 -1.62
C ASN A 219 -14.23 5.62 -2.90
N TYR A 220 -14.12 4.74 -3.90
CA TYR A 220 -13.57 5.11 -5.21
C TYR A 220 -14.44 6.16 -5.91
N LEU A 221 -15.77 5.99 -5.94
CA LEU A 221 -16.71 6.96 -6.49
C LEU A 221 -16.66 8.31 -5.75
N ARG A 222 -16.57 8.28 -4.41
CA ARG A 222 -16.39 9.49 -3.61
C ARG A 222 -15.10 10.21 -3.96
N GLY A 223 -14.00 9.47 -4.13
CA GLY A 223 -12.72 10.02 -4.56
C GLY A 223 -12.78 10.67 -5.95
N LEU A 224 -13.49 10.07 -6.91
CA LEU A 224 -13.72 10.68 -8.23
C LEU A 224 -14.46 12.02 -8.12
N HIS A 225 -15.53 12.06 -7.31
CA HIS A 225 -16.29 13.29 -7.06
C HIS A 225 -15.42 14.37 -6.41
N GLU A 226 -14.72 14.06 -5.31
CA GLU A 226 -13.84 15.00 -4.62
C GLU A 226 -12.73 15.54 -5.53
N PHE A 227 -12.13 14.66 -6.35
CA PHE A 227 -11.12 15.06 -7.33
C PHE A 227 -11.68 16.11 -8.30
N THR A 228 -12.87 15.89 -8.87
CA THR A 228 -13.48 16.89 -9.76
C THR A 228 -13.82 18.19 -9.06
N CYS A 229 -14.39 18.16 -7.85
CA CYS A 229 -14.71 19.37 -7.09
C CYS A 229 -13.45 20.19 -6.77
N SER A 230 -12.32 19.52 -6.50
CA SER A 230 -11.06 20.20 -6.16
C SER A 230 -10.35 20.84 -7.36
N GLN A 231 -10.65 20.40 -8.59
CA GLN A 231 -9.91 20.79 -9.80
C GLN A 231 -10.77 21.57 -10.82
N MET A 232 -12.10 21.48 -10.78
CA MET A 232 -12.99 22.05 -11.82
C MET A 232 -13.68 23.36 -11.43
N VAL A 233 -13.85 24.24 -12.41
CA VAL A 233 -14.70 25.45 -12.34
C VAL A 233 -16.15 25.05 -12.62
N ASP A 234 -16.98 25.08 -11.58
CA ASP A 234 -18.46 24.97 -11.47
C ASP A 234 -19.26 24.03 -12.40
N THR A 235 -19.18 24.13 -13.73
CA THR A 235 -20.18 23.50 -14.62
C THR A 235 -19.98 21.99 -14.81
N ARG A 236 -18.76 21.49 -15.00
CA ARG A 236 -18.51 20.03 -15.19
C ARG A 236 -18.63 19.21 -13.90
N SER A 237 -18.32 19.83 -12.76
CA SER A 237 -18.54 19.21 -11.44
C SER A 237 -20.03 18.92 -11.23
N CYS A 238 -20.92 19.77 -11.76
CA CYS A 238 -22.36 19.59 -11.67
C CYS A 238 -22.87 18.35 -12.42
N ASP A 239 -22.36 18.07 -13.63
CA ASP A 239 -22.80 16.92 -14.43
C ASP A 239 -22.44 15.59 -13.76
N LEU A 240 -21.22 15.47 -13.24
CA LEU A 240 -20.79 14.28 -12.50
C LEU A 240 -21.64 14.06 -11.24
N ALA A 241 -21.82 15.12 -10.45
CA ALA A 241 -22.60 15.06 -9.23
C ALA A 241 -24.04 14.61 -9.51
N GLN A 242 -24.62 15.07 -10.63
CA GLN A 242 -25.95 14.65 -11.06
C GLN A 242 -26.00 13.15 -11.42
N ILE A 243 -25.05 12.65 -12.22
CA ILE A 243 -24.98 11.22 -12.57
C ILE A 243 -24.84 10.34 -11.32
N LEU A 244 -23.96 10.72 -10.38
CA LEU A 244 -23.77 9.98 -9.13
C LEU A 244 -25.02 10.00 -8.27
N ARG A 245 -25.72 11.14 -8.19
CA ARG A 245 -26.97 11.29 -7.45
C ARG A 245 -28.05 10.37 -8.02
N GLU A 246 -28.23 10.37 -9.34
CA GLU A 246 -29.19 9.49 -10.02
C GLU A 246 -28.89 8.01 -9.74
N LYS A 247 -27.61 7.61 -9.82
CA LYS A 247 -27.22 6.22 -9.51
C LYS A 247 -27.46 5.86 -8.05
N CYS A 248 -27.18 6.77 -7.12
CA CYS A 248 -27.48 6.55 -5.70
C CYS A 248 -28.98 6.37 -5.45
N LEU A 249 -29.81 7.24 -6.01
CA LEU A 249 -31.27 7.15 -5.89
C LEU A 249 -31.81 5.87 -6.54
N GLU A 250 -31.25 5.43 -7.67
CA GLU A 250 -31.58 4.15 -8.29
C GLU A 250 -31.27 2.97 -7.35
N ILE A 251 -30.10 2.98 -6.71
CA ILE A 251 -29.70 1.94 -5.76
C ILE A 251 -30.59 1.94 -4.52
N LEU A 252 -30.90 3.11 -3.94
CA LEU A 252 -31.79 3.18 -2.77
C LEU A 252 -33.23 2.74 -3.05
N LYS A 253 -33.71 2.86 -4.29
CA LYS A 253 -35.00 2.25 -4.68
C LYS A 253 -34.99 0.72 -4.60
N GLN A 254 -33.82 0.10 -4.80
CA GLN A 254 -33.64 -1.36 -4.78
C GLN A 254 -33.16 -1.87 -3.42
N ASP A 255 -32.40 -1.06 -2.70
CA ASP A 255 -31.75 -1.36 -1.41
C ASP A 255 -31.81 -0.11 -0.52
N ALA A 256 -32.96 0.11 0.12
CA ALA A 256 -33.24 1.30 0.92
C ALA A 256 -32.32 1.46 2.14
N GLU A 257 -31.68 0.37 2.59
CA GLU A 257 -30.75 0.36 3.72
C GLU A 257 -29.28 0.51 3.28
N ASN A 258 -29.02 0.86 2.03
CA ASN A 258 -27.65 1.02 1.54
C ASN A 258 -26.99 2.27 2.13
N ILE A 259 -26.30 2.08 3.26
CA ILE A 259 -25.64 3.16 4.01
C ILE A 259 -24.64 3.94 3.16
N TYR A 260 -23.96 3.28 2.22
CA TYR A 260 -22.92 3.91 1.41
C TYR A 260 -23.50 4.85 0.36
N SER A 261 -24.60 4.44 -0.26
CA SER A 261 -25.34 5.28 -1.19
C SER A 261 -25.96 6.48 -0.48
N CYS A 262 -26.59 6.28 0.69
CA CYS A 262 -27.07 7.38 1.53
C CYS A 262 -25.94 8.35 1.91
N ALA A 263 -24.80 7.83 2.37
CA ALA A 263 -23.66 8.64 2.78
C ALA A 263 -22.99 9.39 1.60
N LEU A 264 -23.05 8.85 0.37
CA LEU A 264 -22.57 9.59 -0.80
C LEU A 264 -23.56 10.69 -1.22
N LEU A 265 -24.87 10.44 -1.13
CA LEU A 265 -25.88 11.47 -1.39
C LEU A 265 -25.76 12.65 -0.43
N VAL A 266 -25.47 12.39 0.84
CA VAL A 266 -25.20 13.44 1.84
C VAL A 266 -24.11 14.38 1.33
N ASP A 267 -22.94 13.85 0.95
CA ASP A 267 -21.82 14.66 0.45
C ASP A 267 -22.16 15.40 -0.86
N LEU A 268 -22.93 14.78 -1.76
CA LEU A 268 -23.37 15.42 -3.02
C LEU A 268 -24.29 16.62 -2.76
N TYR A 269 -25.26 16.48 -1.85
CA TYR A 269 -26.20 17.55 -1.50
C TYR A 269 -25.54 18.68 -0.68
N GLU A 270 -24.59 18.35 0.20
CA GLU A 270 -23.82 19.38 0.92
C GLU A 270 -22.95 20.21 -0.02
N ASN A 271 -22.33 19.59 -1.02
CA ASN A 271 -21.47 20.30 -1.97
C ASN A 271 -22.20 21.37 -2.80
N GLU A 272 -23.51 21.26 -2.99
CA GLU A 272 -24.32 22.28 -3.67
C GLU A 272 -24.46 23.58 -2.87
N LYS A 273 -24.31 23.53 -1.53
CA LYS A 273 -24.41 24.70 -0.64
C LYS A 273 -25.68 25.52 -0.81
N THR A 274 -26.79 24.89 -1.21
CA THR A 274 -28.10 25.55 -1.29
C THR A 274 -28.97 25.14 -0.11
N LYS A 275 -29.85 26.03 0.34
CA LYS A 275 -30.79 25.70 1.42
C LYS A 275 -31.61 24.43 1.15
N PRO A 276 -32.20 24.23 -0.05
CA PRO A 276 -32.93 22.99 -0.34
C PRO A 276 -32.05 21.73 -0.28
N SER A 277 -30.80 21.79 -0.77
CA SER A 277 -29.91 20.63 -0.77
C SER A 277 -29.45 20.27 0.64
N LEU A 278 -29.10 21.27 1.46
CA LEU A 278 -28.72 21.10 2.86
C LEU A 278 -29.84 20.47 3.71
N GLU A 279 -31.09 20.88 3.51
CA GLU A 279 -32.25 20.27 4.18
C GLU A 279 -32.43 18.78 3.81
N VAL A 280 -32.14 18.41 2.56
CA VAL A 280 -32.18 17.00 2.14
C VAL A 280 -31.01 16.22 2.76
N ALA A 281 -29.79 16.78 2.74
CA ALA A 281 -28.63 16.17 3.36
C ALA A 281 -28.86 15.90 4.85
N LYS A 282 -29.39 16.89 5.59
CA LYS A 282 -29.74 16.77 7.01
C LYS A 282 -30.68 15.58 7.27
N LYS A 283 -31.76 15.45 6.51
CA LYS A 283 -32.71 14.32 6.65
C LYS A 283 -32.05 12.97 6.43
N LEU A 284 -31.18 12.86 5.42
CA LEU A 284 -30.43 11.63 5.17
C LEU A 284 -29.47 11.31 6.33
N MET A 285 -28.79 12.32 6.88
CA MET A 285 -27.93 12.15 8.06
C MET A 285 -28.73 11.71 9.29
N GLU A 286 -29.94 12.23 9.51
CA GLU A 286 -30.82 11.81 10.61
C GLU A 286 -31.21 10.33 10.48
N SER A 287 -31.53 9.87 9.26
CA SER A 287 -31.77 8.45 8.99
C SER A 287 -30.53 7.59 9.23
N LEU A 288 -29.35 8.03 8.78
CA LEU A 288 -28.07 7.36 9.05
C LEU A 288 -27.76 7.29 10.56
N MET A 289 -27.99 8.37 11.29
CA MET A 289 -27.74 8.50 12.72
C MET A 289 -28.63 7.59 13.57
N ASN A 290 -29.91 7.49 13.21
CA ASN A 290 -30.94 6.89 14.04
C ASN A 290 -31.29 5.46 13.65
N GLU A 291 -31.17 5.11 12.37
CA GLU A 291 -31.74 3.86 11.81
C GLU A 291 -30.70 3.03 11.06
N LEU A 292 -29.92 3.63 10.15
CA LEU A 292 -29.15 2.88 9.17
C LEU A 292 -27.68 2.61 9.57
N ASP A 293 -26.98 3.60 10.13
CA ASP A 293 -25.54 3.56 10.44
C ASP A 293 -25.28 3.97 11.90
N ILE A 294 -26.00 3.32 12.81
CA ILE A 294 -26.03 3.64 14.24
C ILE A 294 -24.65 3.57 14.88
N VAL A 295 -23.75 2.72 14.37
CA VAL A 295 -22.36 2.63 14.86
C VAL A 295 -21.60 3.94 14.68
N ARG A 296 -21.93 4.74 13.66
CA ARG A 296 -21.37 6.08 13.41
C ARG A 296 -22.30 7.20 13.87
N ARG A 297 -23.26 6.94 14.77
CA ARG A 297 -24.16 7.98 15.32
C ARG A 297 -23.44 9.26 15.78
N PRO A 298 -22.32 9.21 16.54
CA PRO A 298 -21.63 10.45 16.96
C PRO A 298 -21.11 11.27 15.78
N TYR A 299 -20.68 10.60 14.71
CA TYR A 299 -20.23 11.26 13.49
C TYR A 299 -21.38 11.93 12.74
N TRP A 300 -22.50 11.24 12.58
CA TRP A 300 -23.69 11.82 11.92
C TRP A 300 -24.31 12.96 12.73
N GLN A 301 -24.32 12.86 14.07
CA GLN A 301 -24.74 13.95 14.94
C GLN A 301 -23.88 15.20 14.74
N PHE A 302 -22.56 15.04 14.69
CA PHE A 302 -21.63 16.14 14.41
C PHE A 302 -21.88 16.75 13.02
N ARG A 303 -22.08 15.94 11.98
CA ARG A 303 -22.38 16.43 10.62
C ARG A 303 -23.70 17.21 10.56
N VAL A 304 -24.76 16.75 11.26
CA VAL A 304 -26.04 17.47 11.34
C VAL A 304 -25.84 18.86 11.93
N GLN A 305 -25.08 19.00 13.01
CA GLN A 305 -24.80 20.29 13.64
C GLN A 305 -24.12 21.27 12.66
N LEU A 306 -23.14 20.80 11.88
CA LEU A 306 -22.47 21.63 10.88
C LEU A 306 -23.42 22.12 9.76
N VAL A 307 -24.40 21.30 9.38
CA VAL A 307 -25.40 21.68 8.37
C VAL A 307 -26.41 22.67 8.96
N GLU A 308 -26.81 22.51 10.22
CA GLU A 308 -27.70 23.46 10.92
C GLU A 308 -27.07 24.85 11.00
N GLU A 309 -25.79 24.95 11.36
CA GLU A 309 -25.05 26.22 11.37
C GLU A 309 -25.06 26.90 10.00
N GLN A 310 -24.96 26.12 8.91
CA GLN A 310 -25.02 26.66 7.54
C GLN A 310 -26.42 27.11 7.12
N LEU A 311 -27.47 26.49 7.65
CA LEU A 311 -28.87 26.83 7.34
C LEU A 311 -29.36 28.09 8.07
N GLU A 312 -28.68 28.47 9.15
CA GLU A 312 -28.93 29.67 9.96
C GLU A 312 -28.28 30.95 9.39
N LEU A 313 -27.29 30.82 8.50
CA LEU A 313 -26.59 31.92 7.81
C LEU A 313 -27.38 32.45 6.59
#